data_AF-A0A521KHT6-F1
#
_entry.id   AF-A0A521KHT6-F1
#
_cell.length_a   1.000
_cell.length_b   1.000
_cell.length_c   1.000
_cell.angle_alpha   90.00
_cell.angle_beta   90.00
_cell.angle_gamma   90.00
#
_symmetry.space_group_name_H-M   'P 1'
#
loop_
_entity.id
_entity.type
_entity.pdbx_description
1 polymer ?
#
loop_
_entity_poly.entity_id
_entity_poly.type
_entity_poly.pdbx_seq_one_letter_code
_entity_poly.pdbx_strand_id
1 'polypeptide(L)' 'MSAETAVAEQAEVAVSGEYRATHRYARMPARKARLIADLIRGMPVNKALEQLSFSPKRAAVFYLKVLKSAVANAGA' A
#
# COMPACT_ATOMS: atom_id res chain seq x y z
N MET A 1 25.37 -24.32 11.45
CA MET A 1 24.07 -23.84 10.95
C MET A 1 23.81 -22.47 11.51
N SER A 2 24.75 -21.57 11.21
CA SER A 2 24.76 -20.20 11.68
C SER A 2 24.23 -19.33 10.56
N ALA A 3 23.19 -18.57 10.90
CA ALA A 3 22.79 -17.27 10.33
C ALA A 3 21.29 -17.22 10.06
N GLU A 4 20.51 -17.08 11.15
CA GLU A 4 19.21 -16.41 11.08
C GLU A 4 19.40 -15.06 11.78
N THR A 5 20.07 -14.14 11.09
CA THR A 5 20.40 -12.80 11.59
C THR A 5 19.73 -11.76 10.70
N ALA A 6 19.00 -10.85 11.34
CA ALA A 6 18.70 -9.49 10.88
C ALA A 6 17.72 -9.40 9.69
N VAL A 7 16.65 -8.59 9.67
CA VAL A 7 16.36 -7.30 10.31
C VAL A 7 14.83 -7.17 10.34
N ALA A 8 14.22 -7.06 11.52
CA ALA A 8 12.87 -6.54 11.70
C ALA A 8 12.97 -5.23 12.49
N GLU A 9 13.67 -4.28 11.92
CA GLU A 9 13.89 -2.96 12.48
C GLU A 9 13.48 -1.98 11.39
N GLN A 10 12.23 -1.50 11.43
CA GLN A 10 11.80 -0.14 11.07
C GLN A 10 10.38 0.05 11.62
N ALA A 11 10.29 0.44 12.89
CA ALA A 11 9.08 0.93 13.52
C ALA A 11 9.39 2.29 14.17
N GLU A 12 9.72 3.27 13.34
CA GLU A 12 9.53 4.67 13.69
C GLU A 12 8.87 5.36 12.50
N VAL A 13 7.60 5.68 12.66
CA VAL A 13 6.93 6.67 11.81
C VAL A 13 6.48 7.79 12.72
N ALA A 14 7.41 8.72 12.96
CA ALA A 14 7.07 10.09 13.27
C ALA A 14 7.12 10.87 11.93
N VAL A 15 6.01 10.87 11.20
CA VAL A 15 5.81 11.82 10.09
C VAL A 15 4.52 12.58 10.38
N SER A 16 4.65 13.73 11.03
CA SER A 16 3.63 14.77 11.10
C SER A 16 3.58 15.53 9.77
N GLY A 17 3.25 14.79 8.73
CA GLY A 17 3.09 15.25 7.35
C GLY A 17 2.05 14.34 6.71
N GLU A 18 0.78 14.69 6.86
CA GLU A 18 -0.32 13.88 6.34
C GLU A 18 -0.39 14.03 4.82
N TYR A 19 0.17 13.07 4.09
CA TYR A 19 0.03 13.01 2.64
C TYR A 19 -1.23 12.23 2.26
N ARG A 20 -2.15 12.87 1.53
CA ARG A 20 -3.40 12.25 1.08
C ARG A 20 -3.43 12.09 -0.43
N ALA A 21 -3.75 10.88 -0.89
CA ALA A 21 -4.05 10.59 -2.29
C ALA A 21 -5.45 9.95 -2.39
N THR A 22 -6.26 10.38 -3.37
CA THR A 22 -7.60 9.83 -3.59
C THR A 22 -7.87 9.56 -5.05
N HIS A 23 -8.50 8.42 -5.36
CA HIS A 23 -9.00 8.11 -6.70
C HIS A 23 -10.51 8.21 -6.72
N ARG A 24 -11.06 9.09 -7.56
CA ARG A 24 -12.51 9.28 -7.74
C ARG A 24 -13.02 8.46 -8.92
N TYR A 25 -14.32 8.14 -8.92
CA TYR A 25 -15.01 7.45 -10.04
C TYR A 25 -14.42 6.07 -10.42
N ALA A 26 -13.97 5.29 -9.44
CA ALA A 26 -13.64 3.89 -9.68
C ALA A 26 -14.92 3.12 -10.04
N ARG A 27 -15.02 2.60 -11.27
CA ARG A 27 -16.15 1.80 -11.75
C ARG A 27 -16.14 0.39 -11.11
N MET A 28 -16.32 0.33 -9.79
CA MET A 28 -16.29 -0.90 -9.00
C MET A 28 -17.16 -0.78 -7.74
N PRO A 29 -17.81 -1.88 -7.29
CA PRO A 29 -18.49 -1.89 -6.00
C PRO A 29 -17.53 -1.69 -4.82
N ALA A 30 -17.92 -0.85 -3.86
CA ALA A 30 -17.11 -0.53 -2.68
C ALA A 30 -16.68 -1.77 -1.88
N ARG A 31 -17.53 -2.80 -1.78
CA ARG A 31 -17.21 -4.04 -1.06
C ARG A 31 -15.97 -4.75 -1.61
N LYS A 32 -15.79 -4.77 -2.94
CA LYS A 32 -14.62 -5.41 -3.58
C LYS A 32 -13.34 -4.60 -3.34
N ALA A 33 -13.45 -3.28 -3.28
CA ALA A 33 -12.33 -2.39 -2.99
C ALA A 33 -11.88 -2.54 -1.52
N ARG A 34 -12.82 -2.59 -0.57
CA ARG A 34 -12.51 -2.77 0.87
C ARG A 34 -11.69 -4.03 1.14
N LEU A 35 -11.99 -5.15 0.49
CA LEU A 35 -11.21 -6.39 0.63
C LEU A 35 -9.71 -6.22 0.35
N ILE A 36 -9.33 -5.34 -0.58
CA ILE A 36 -7.92 -5.02 -0.85
C ILE A 36 -7.41 -3.98 0.13
N ALA A 37 -8.23 -2.97 0.48
CA ALA A 37 -7.85 -1.96 1.47
C ALA A 37 -7.50 -2.56 2.82
N ASP A 38 -8.30 -3.52 3.28
CA ASP A 38 -8.07 -4.23 4.55
C ASP A 38 -6.83 -5.11 4.47
N LEU A 39 -6.55 -5.68 3.29
CA LEU A 39 -5.35 -6.45 3.05
C LEU A 39 -4.08 -5.59 3.13
N ILE A 40 -4.07 -4.37 2.58
CA ILE A 40 -2.89 -3.49 2.57
C ILE A 40 -2.70 -2.65 3.84
N ARG A 41 -3.66 -2.66 4.76
CA ARG A 41 -3.61 -1.82 5.97
C ARG A 41 -2.54 -2.34 6.93
N GLY A 42 -1.66 -1.44 7.40
CA GLY A 42 -0.60 -1.78 8.35
C GLY A 42 0.62 -2.49 7.74
N MET A 43 0.65 -2.69 6.41
CA MET A 43 1.84 -3.22 5.73
C MET A 43 2.78 -2.11 5.26
N PRO A 44 4.09 -2.38 5.16
CA PRO A 44 5.04 -1.44 4.57
C PRO A 44 4.78 -1.28 3.07
N VAL A 45 5.11 -0.10 2.54
CA VAL A 45 4.80 0.30 1.16
C VAL A 45 5.36 -0.70 0.13
N ASN A 46 6.60 -1.17 0.33
CA ASN A 46 7.24 -2.11 -0.61
C ASN A 46 6.48 -3.44 -0.70
N LYS A 47 6.10 -4.03 0.45
CA LYS A 47 5.30 -5.27 0.49
C LYS A 47 3.90 -5.06 -0.11
N ALA A 48 3.29 -3.90 0.14
CA ALA A 48 1.98 -3.59 -0.44
C ALA A 48 2.03 -3.50 -1.97
N LEU A 49 3.09 -2.93 -2.55
CA LEU A 49 3.27 -2.83 -4.01
C LEU A 49 3.41 -4.20 -4.68
N GLU A 50 4.21 -5.09 -4.09
CA GLU A 50 4.38 -6.47 -4.57
C GLU A 50 3.04 -7.21 -4.52
N GLN A 51 2.38 -7.19 -3.37
CA GLN A 51 1.13 -7.89 -3.15
C GLN A 51 0.00 -7.40 -4.06
N LEU A 52 -0.05 -6.11 -4.37
CA LEU A 52 -1.02 -5.55 -5.32
C LEU A 52 -0.69 -5.91 -6.77
N SER A 53 0.59 -6.06 -7.12
CA SER A 53 1.02 -6.37 -8.48
C SER A 53 0.69 -7.81 -8.89
N PHE A 54 0.72 -8.75 -7.93
CA PHE A 54 0.38 -10.16 -8.17
C PHE A 54 -1.08 -10.52 -7.84
N SER A 55 -1.89 -9.56 -7.37
CA SER A 55 -3.28 -9.84 -7.03
C SER A 55 -4.16 -9.95 -8.29
N PRO A 56 -4.94 -11.03 -8.47
CA PRO A 56 -5.85 -11.17 -9.62
C PRO A 56 -7.10 -10.28 -9.51
N LYS A 57 -7.27 -9.56 -8.39
CA LYS A 57 -8.45 -8.72 -8.16
C LYS A 57 -8.30 -7.40 -8.92
N ARG A 58 -9.31 -7.05 -9.74
CA ARG A 58 -9.38 -5.74 -10.43
C ARG A 58 -9.26 -4.53 -9.49
N ALA A 59 -9.62 -4.67 -8.21
CA ALA A 59 -9.44 -3.63 -7.19
C ALA A 59 -7.96 -3.23 -7.02
N ALA A 60 -7.04 -4.17 -7.16
CA ALA A 60 -5.62 -3.96 -6.94
C ALA A 60 -5.03 -2.91 -7.89
N VAL A 61 -5.49 -2.87 -9.14
CA VAL A 61 -5.06 -1.88 -10.14
C VAL A 61 -5.34 -0.44 -9.66
N PHE A 62 -6.50 -0.22 -9.04
CA PHE A 62 -6.86 1.11 -8.52
C PHE A 62 -6.01 1.49 -7.30
N TYR A 63 -5.79 0.56 -6.37
CA TYR A 63 -4.96 0.81 -5.19
C TYR A 63 -3.49 1.00 -5.54
N LEU A 64 -2.97 0.28 -6.53
CA LEU A 64 -1.62 0.42 -7.03
C LEU A 64 -1.38 1.83 -7.60
N LYS A 65 -2.35 2.37 -8.35
CA LYS A 65 -2.29 3.75 -8.85
C LYS A 65 -2.31 4.78 -7.72
N VAL A 66 -3.15 4.58 -6.70
CA VAL A 66 -3.23 5.48 -5.54
C VAL A 66 -1.95 5.45 -4.72
N LEU A 67 -1.39 4.27 -4.45
CA LEU A 67 -0.14 4.12 -3.71
C LEU A 67 1.02 4.79 -4.42
N LYS A 68 1.16 4.59 -5.74
CA LYS A 68 2.19 5.28 -6.53
C LYS A 68 2.05 6.81 -6.44
N SER A 69 0.82 7.33 -6.49
CA SER A 69 0.56 8.76 -6.32
C SER A 69 0.89 9.25 -4.91
N ALA A 70 0.57 8.47 -3.87
CA ALA A 70 0.85 8.84 -2.49
C ALA A 70 2.36 8.91 -2.23
N VAL A 71 3.14 7.95 -2.74
CA VAL A 71 4.61 7.96 -2.63
C VAL A 71 5.20 9.17 -3.36
N ALA A 72 4.72 9.48 -4.56
CA ALA A 72 5.16 10.65 -5.30
C ALA A 72 4.87 11.96 -4.53
N ASN A 73 3.72 12.05 -3.85
CA ASN A 73 3.36 13.22 -3.07
C ASN A 73 4.18 13.36 -1.77
N ALA A 74 4.61 12.24 -1.17
CA ALA A 74 5.42 12.25 0.05
C ALA A 74 6.90 12.53 -0.24
N GLY A 75 7.36 12.22 -1.46
CA GLY A 75 8.71 12.55 -1.94
C GLY A 75 8.84 13.92 -2.59
N ALA A 76 7.76 14.72 -2.60
CA ALA A 76 7.71 16.10 -3.08
C ALA A 76 7.59 17.07 -1.91
#